data_AF-A0A6G3WV00-F1
#
_entry.id   AF-A0A6G3WV00-F1
#
_cell.length_a   1.000
_cell.length_b   1.000
_cell.length_c   1.000
_cell.angle_alpha   90.00
_cell.angle_beta   90.00
_cell.angle_gamma   90.00
#
_symmetry.space_group_name_H-M   'P 1'
#
loop_
_entity.id
_entity.type
_entity.pdbx_description
1 polymer ?
#
loop_
_entity_poly.entity_id
_entity_poly.type
_entity_poly.pdbx_seq_one_letter_code
_entity_poly.pdbx_strand_id
1 'polypeptide(L)'
;MGRTGSGGWLKRSVTKYVDWDPQGGGTAAPLSESADATGSLPLFSKVFTGGNGLIYESTNDDKLNVYKDETATGGPLLKLVKTHTAPWKRPVKIWSNGPTIYVVNHEGGIDLYTQSDPVNGTGTVVKARLAIPATDSAAVQAVAADDIWSVGSQVYMLTKGTVRAWTRTVAGLTLPRVVASGLTGAVQGWSPGPGTFYTTSNGEEDEGIVKSYTGSPFALANDEVLTGMAG
;
A
#
# COMPACT_ATOMS: atom_id res chain seq x y z
N MET A 1 -40.75 -18.91 11.37
CA MET A 1 -40.12 -19.50 10.18
C MET A 1 -38.92 -18.64 9.81
N GLY A 2 -37.73 -19.26 9.77
CA GLY A 2 -36.45 -18.58 9.97
C GLY A 2 -35.99 -17.67 8.82
N ARG A 3 -35.41 -16.53 9.19
CA ARG A 3 -34.51 -15.74 8.33
C ARG A 3 -33.11 -16.33 8.47
N THR A 4 -32.66 -17.10 7.48
CA THR A 4 -31.24 -17.36 7.25
C THR A 4 -30.66 -16.18 6.48
N GLY A 5 -30.23 -15.15 7.20
CA GLY A 5 -29.44 -14.06 6.64
C GLY A 5 -27.99 -14.24 7.03
N SER A 6 -27.19 -14.87 6.19
CA SER A 6 -25.73 -14.74 6.28
C SER A 6 -25.40 -13.27 6.02
N GLY A 7 -25.02 -12.52 7.06
CA GLY A 7 -24.64 -11.12 6.95
C GLY A 7 -23.47 -10.96 5.99
N GLY A 8 -23.76 -10.58 4.75
CA GLY A 8 -22.74 -10.25 3.76
C GLY A 8 -22.06 -8.95 4.17
N TRP A 9 -20.76 -9.01 4.42
CA TRP A 9 -19.95 -7.81 4.62
C TRP A 9 -20.15 -6.85 3.45
N LEU A 10 -20.32 -5.55 3.73
CA LEU A 10 -20.29 -4.51 2.72
C LEU A 10 -18.98 -4.64 1.93
N LYS A 11 -19.07 -4.52 0.61
CA LYS A 11 -17.93 -4.61 -0.30
C LYS A 11 -17.74 -3.26 -0.98
N ARG A 12 -16.49 -2.94 -1.29
CA ARG A 12 -16.10 -1.82 -2.16
C ARG A 12 -15.53 -2.33 -3.48
N SER A 13 -15.54 -1.47 -4.48
CA SER A 13 -14.80 -1.73 -5.72
C SER A 13 -13.33 -1.39 -5.50
N VAL A 14 -12.43 -2.12 -6.14
CA VAL A 14 -11.02 -1.74 -6.21
C VAL A 14 -10.68 -1.61 -7.67
N THR A 15 -10.36 -0.40 -8.09
CA THR A 15 -10.00 -0.09 -9.46
C THR A 15 -8.48 0.05 -9.55
N LYS A 16 -7.89 -0.51 -10.62
CA LYS A 16 -6.47 -0.30 -10.90
C LYS A 16 -6.26 1.14 -11.38
N TYR A 17 -5.96 2.05 -10.45
CA TYR A 17 -5.29 3.31 -10.79
C TYR A 17 -3.88 2.97 -11.26
N VAL A 18 -3.41 3.63 -12.32
CA VAL A 18 -2.01 3.73 -12.78
C VAL A 18 -1.08 2.75 -12.04
N ASP A 19 -0.89 1.59 -12.66
CA ASP A 19 -0.03 0.50 -12.21
C ASP A 19 0.27 0.52 -10.70
N TRP A 20 -0.68 0.02 -9.89
CA TRP A 20 -0.57 -0.10 -8.43
C TRP A 20 0.73 -0.81 -7.99
N ASP A 21 1.32 -1.62 -8.89
CA ASP A 21 2.66 -2.22 -8.78
C ASP A 21 3.16 -2.66 -10.18
N PRO A 22 3.70 -1.75 -11.01
CA PRO A 22 4.12 -2.07 -12.38
C PRO A 22 5.27 -3.06 -12.33
N GLN A 23 5.15 -4.17 -13.05
CA GLN A 23 6.31 -5.03 -13.34
C GLN A 23 7.42 -4.31 -14.15
N GLY A 24 7.19 -3.07 -14.64
CA GLY A 24 8.07 -2.38 -15.57
C GLY A 24 8.57 -0.97 -15.19
N GLY A 25 8.15 -0.37 -14.06
CA GLY A 25 8.70 0.91 -13.56
C GLY A 25 8.69 2.10 -14.54
N GLY A 26 7.85 2.09 -15.58
CA GLY A 26 7.90 3.08 -16.65
C GLY A 26 7.32 4.44 -16.25
N THR A 27 8.15 5.48 -16.23
CA THR A 27 7.77 6.89 -15.99
C THR A 27 6.94 7.53 -17.11
N ALA A 28 6.80 6.83 -18.24
CA ALA A 28 6.11 7.28 -19.45
C ALA A 28 5.18 6.20 -20.04
N ALA A 29 4.87 5.15 -19.27
CA ALA A 29 3.92 4.14 -19.72
C ALA A 29 2.54 4.80 -19.91
N PRO A 30 1.86 4.59 -21.05
CA PRO A 30 0.52 5.12 -21.25
C PRO A 30 -0.38 4.63 -20.11
N LEU A 31 -0.92 5.60 -19.38
CA LEU A 31 -1.75 5.45 -18.20
C LEU A 31 -3.11 4.95 -18.67
N SER A 32 -3.18 3.65 -18.95
CA SER A 32 -4.44 3.01 -19.30
C SER A 32 -5.27 2.89 -18.02
N GLU A 33 -6.34 3.67 -17.90
CA GLU A 33 -7.52 3.18 -17.22
C GLU A 33 -7.96 1.91 -17.94
N SER A 34 -7.55 0.75 -17.45
CA SER A 34 -8.36 -0.43 -17.73
C SER A 34 -9.60 -0.27 -16.84
N ALA A 35 -10.60 0.45 -17.32
CA ALA A 35 -11.94 0.48 -16.72
C ALA A 35 -12.48 -0.96 -16.49
N ASP A 36 -11.89 -1.94 -17.18
CA ASP A 36 -12.15 -3.38 -17.07
C ASP A 36 -11.38 -4.09 -15.93
N ALA A 37 -10.36 -3.48 -15.33
CA ALA A 37 -9.58 -4.07 -14.24
C ALA A 37 -10.11 -3.62 -12.87
N THR A 38 -11.26 -4.17 -12.51
CA THR A 38 -11.84 -3.99 -11.18
C THR A 38 -11.76 -5.28 -10.36
N GLY A 39 -11.73 -5.12 -9.05
CA GLY A 39 -11.85 -6.18 -8.07
C GLY A 39 -12.88 -5.80 -7.00
N SER A 40 -13.32 -6.76 -6.18
CA SER A 40 -14.23 -6.49 -5.08
C SER A 40 -13.66 -7.03 -3.78
N LEU A 41 -13.50 -6.15 -2.80
CA LEU A 41 -12.99 -6.49 -1.47
C LEU A 41 -13.97 -6.02 -0.38
N PRO A 42 -14.00 -6.67 0.80
CA PRO A 42 -14.64 -6.13 1.98
C PRO A 42 -14.25 -4.67 2.25
N LEU A 43 -15.25 -3.84 2.55
CA LEU A 43 -15.14 -2.39 2.68
C LEU A 43 -14.02 -1.95 3.65
N PHE A 44 -13.89 -2.68 4.76
CA PHE A 44 -13.01 -2.30 5.86
C PHE A 44 -11.68 -3.07 5.87
N SER A 45 -11.38 -3.85 4.82
CA SER A 45 -10.09 -4.51 4.70
C SER A 45 -8.98 -3.52 4.37
N LYS A 46 -7.79 -3.73 4.92
CA LYS A 46 -6.60 -2.96 4.53
C LYS A 46 -5.92 -3.62 3.34
N VAL A 47 -5.65 -2.83 2.32
CA VAL A 47 -5.06 -3.30 1.07
C VAL A 47 -3.70 -2.64 0.89
N PHE A 48 -2.70 -3.42 0.51
CA PHE A 48 -1.34 -2.92 0.31
C PHE A 48 -0.62 -3.76 -0.73
N THR A 49 0.33 -3.16 -1.46
CA THR A 49 1.17 -3.90 -2.41
C THR A 49 2.11 -4.85 -1.69
N GLY A 50 2.29 -6.04 -2.25
CA GLY A 50 3.28 -7.03 -1.85
C GLY A 50 4.53 -7.04 -2.73
N GLY A 51 4.62 -6.16 -3.74
CA GLY A 51 5.65 -6.21 -4.77
C GLY A 51 5.43 -7.35 -5.77
N ASN A 52 6.08 -7.26 -6.93
CA ASN A 52 6.00 -8.24 -8.01
C ASN A 52 4.58 -8.49 -8.54
N GLY A 53 3.70 -7.49 -8.51
CA GLY A 53 2.29 -7.59 -8.89
C GLY A 53 1.43 -8.35 -7.86
N LEU A 54 1.90 -8.48 -6.62
CA LEU A 54 1.11 -9.04 -5.53
C LEU A 54 0.32 -7.94 -4.81
N ILE A 55 -0.92 -8.24 -4.47
CA ILE A 55 -1.80 -7.39 -3.67
C ILE A 55 -2.17 -8.16 -2.41
N TYR A 56 -1.91 -7.57 -1.26
CA TYR A 56 -2.28 -8.12 0.04
C TYR A 56 -3.53 -7.45 0.58
N GLU A 57 -4.42 -8.26 1.15
CA GLU A 57 -5.60 -7.81 1.88
C GLU A 57 -5.54 -8.36 3.30
N SER A 58 -5.39 -7.48 4.28
CA SER A 58 -5.60 -7.80 5.69
C SER A 58 -7.06 -7.54 6.03
N THR A 59 -7.80 -8.61 6.29
CA THR A 59 -9.22 -8.55 6.63
C THR A 59 -9.45 -8.25 8.10
N ASN A 60 -10.69 -7.92 8.46
CA ASN A 60 -11.13 -7.78 9.85
C ASN A 60 -11.37 -9.11 10.56
N ASP A 61 -11.47 -10.23 9.83
CA ASP A 61 -11.59 -11.59 10.39
C ASP A 61 -10.23 -12.30 10.51
N ASP A 62 -9.15 -11.51 10.65
CA ASP A 62 -7.79 -11.95 10.89
C ASP A 62 -7.24 -12.89 9.81
N LYS A 63 -7.58 -12.61 8.56
CA LYS A 63 -7.00 -13.25 7.38
C LYS A 63 -6.08 -12.28 6.66
N LEU A 64 -5.07 -12.85 6.02
CA LEU A 64 -4.27 -12.18 5.01
C LEU A 64 -4.51 -12.91 3.69
N ASN A 65 -5.31 -12.32 2.81
CA ASN A 65 -5.45 -12.81 1.44
C ASN A 65 -4.33 -12.22 0.58
N VAL A 66 -3.78 -13.06 -0.28
CA VAL A 66 -2.75 -12.71 -1.24
C VAL A 66 -3.35 -12.87 -2.62
N TYR A 67 -3.33 -11.80 -3.40
CA TYR A 67 -3.80 -11.76 -4.77
C TYR A 67 -2.64 -11.49 -5.73
N LYS A 68 -2.79 -11.92 -6.97
CA LYS A 68 -1.94 -11.56 -8.10
C LYS A 68 -2.74 -10.69 -9.07
N ASP A 69 -2.15 -9.59 -9.49
CA ASP A 69 -2.63 -8.80 -10.62
C ASP A 69 -2.24 -9.50 -11.92
N GLU A 70 -3.23 -9.96 -12.69
CA GLU A 70 -3.04 -10.59 -14.01
C GLU A 70 -3.56 -9.72 -15.17
N THR A 71 -3.88 -8.45 -14.91
CA THR A 71 -4.51 -7.53 -15.88
C THR A 71 -3.66 -7.31 -17.13
N ALA A 72 -2.33 -7.28 -16.99
CA ALA A 72 -1.39 -7.16 -18.10
C ALA A 72 -1.48 -8.33 -19.11
N THR A 73 -2.01 -9.47 -18.67
CA THR A 73 -2.24 -10.66 -19.51
C THR A 73 -3.71 -10.90 -19.83
N GLY A 74 -4.59 -9.92 -19.55
CA GLY A 74 -6.04 -10.03 -19.72
C GLY A 74 -6.75 -10.81 -18.62
N GLY A 75 -6.07 -11.12 -17.50
CA GLY A 75 -6.65 -11.76 -16.33
C GLY A 75 -7.23 -10.76 -15.31
N PRO A 76 -7.79 -11.25 -14.19
CA PRO A 76 -8.41 -10.38 -13.19
C PRO A 76 -7.37 -9.62 -12.35
N LEU A 77 -7.78 -8.47 -11.79
CA LEU A 77 -6.98 -7.69 -10.84
C LEU A 77 -6.70 -8.45 -9.53
N LEU A 78 -7.69 -9.22 -9.06
CA LEU A 78 -7.62 -9.91 -7.78
C LEU A 78 -7.70 -11.43 -7.96
N LYS A 79 -6.68 -12.05 -8.57
CA LYS A 79 -6.58 -13.52 -8.58
C LYS A 79 -6.05 -14.02 -7.25
N LEU A 80 -6.89 -14.71 -6.47
CA LEU A 80 -6.47 -15.25 -5.19
C LEU A 80 -5.34 -16.28 -5.38
N VAL A 81 -4.21 -16.05 -4.72
CA VAL A 81 -3.04 -16.93 -4.66
C VAL A 81 -3.09 -17.79 -3.41
N LYS A 82 -3.29 -17.15 -2.25
CA LYS A 82 -3.26 -17.83 -0.96
C LYS A 82 -4.00 -17.02 0.11
N THR A 83 -4.54 -17.72 1.10
CA THR A 83 -5.06 -17.11 2.33
C THR A 83 -4.26 -17.62 3.51
N HIS A 84 -3.75 -16.71 4.33
CA HIS A 84 -3.10 -16.99 5.60
C HIS A 84 -3.98 -16.55 6.76
N THR A 85 -3.73 -17.12 7.94
CA THR A 85 -4.09 -16.46 9.19
C THR A 85 -3.16 -15.26 9.38
N ALA A 86 -3.73 -14.07 9.53
CA ALA A 86 -2.95 -12.87 9.82
C ALA A 86 -2.30 -13.01 11.22
N PRO A 87 -0.97 -12.86 11.33
CA PRO A 87 -0.26 -12.97 12.61
C PRO A 87 -0.31 -11.66 13.42
N TRP A 88 -1.14 -10.71 13.00
CA TRP A 88 -1.44 -9.45 13.67
C TRP A 88 -2.95 -9.31 13.86
N LYS A 89 -3.36 -8.42 14.76
CA LYS A 89 -4.76 -8.09 15.02
C LYS A 89 -4.96 -6.59 14.87
N ARG A 90 -5.98 -6.19 14.11
CA ARG A 90 -6.45 -4.80 13.98
C ARG A 90 -5.30 -3.79 13.82
N PRO A 91 -4.48 -3.91 12.77
CA PRO A 91 -3.36 -3.00 12.56
C PRO A 91 -3.86 -1.56 12.45
N VAL A 92 -3.08 -0.59 12.94
CA VAL A 92 -3.36 0.84 12.71
C VAL A 92 -3.04 1.16 11.25
N LYS A 93 -1.83 0.80 10.81
CA LYS A 93 -1.36 0.86 9.42
C LYS A 93 -0.60 -0.41 9.07
N ILE A 94 -0.56 -0.73 7.78
CA ILE A 94 0.14 -1.89 7.25
C ILE A 94 0.68 -1.58 5.86
N TRP A 95 1.91 -1.97 5.58
CA TRP A 95 2.51 -1.88 4.24
C TRP A 95 3.57 -2.96 4.07
N SER A 96 4.09 -3.12 2.85
CA SER A 96 5.19 -4.03 2.56
C SER A 96 6.24 -3.37 1.68
N ASN A 97 7.47 -3.86 1.76
CA ASN A 97 8.51 -3.59 0.75
C ASN A 97 8.82 -4.82 -0.12
N GLY A 98 7.92 -5.80 -0.11
CA GLY A 98 8.07 -7.12 -0.71
C GLY A 98 8.42 -8.18 0.34
N PRO A 99 9.70 -8.32 0.72
CA PRO A 99 10.12 -9.34 1.68
C PRO A 99 9.62 -9.11 3.12
N THR A 100 9.39 -7.86 3.52
CA THR A 100 8.96 -7.50 4.87
C THR A 100 7.62 -6.79 4.85
N ILE A 101 6.69 -7.27 5.67
CA ILE A 101 5.44 -6.62 6.01
C ILE A 101 5.62 -5.88 7.33
N TYR A 102 5.24 -4.62 7.34
CA TYR A 102 5.33 -3.71 8.47
C TYR A 102 3.93 -3.46 9.01
N VAL A 103 3.76 -3.58 10.32
CA VAL A 103 2.47 -3.42 10.97
C VAL A 103 2.61 -2.45 12.13
N VAL A 104 1.96 -1.28 12.02
CA VAL A 104 1.78 -0.41 13.18
C VAL A 104 0.72 -1.07 14.06
N ASN A 105 1.15 -1.54 15.23
CA ASN A 105 0.27 -2.18 16.19
C ASN A 105 -0.53 -1.13 16.99
N HIS A 106 -1.50 -1.60 17.77
CA HIS A 106 -2.37 -0.73 18.56
C HIS A 106 -1.66 0.03 19.69
N GLU A 107 -0.45 -0.42 20.08
CA GLU A 107 0.41 0.26 21.06
C GLU A 107 1.26 1.36 20.41
N GLY A 108 1.20 1.49 19.07
CA GLY A 108 1.95 2.48 18.29
C GLY A 108 3.35 2.04 17.87
N GLY A 109 3.78 0.81 18.21
CA GLY A 109 5.02 0.23 17.72
C GLY A 109 4.87 -0.35 16.31
N ILE A 110 6.00 -0.61 15.62
CA ILE A 110 6.00 -1.28 14.32
C ILE A 110 6.51 -2.71 14.48
N ASP A 111 5.60 -3.67 14.36
CA ASP A 111 5.92 -5.08 14.23
C ASP A 111 6.37 -5.40 12.80
N LEU A 112 7.38 -6.26 12.67
CA LEU A 112 7.92 -6.68 11.39
C LEU A 112 7.60 -8.16 11.15
N TYR A 113 7.22 -8.50 9.93
CA TYR A 113 6.92 -9.86 9.51
C TYR A 113 7.66 -10.17 8.21
N THR A 114 8.25 -11.36 8.11
CA THR A 114 8.96 -11.81 6.91
C THR A 114 8.08 -12.79 6.14
N GLN A 115 7.99 -12.59 4.83
CA GLN A 115 7.36 -13.52 3.88
C GLN A 115 8.47 -14.38 3.26
N SER A 116 8.42 -15.71 3.43
CA SER A 116 9.49 -16.60 2.94
C SER A 116 9.51 -16.80 1.42
N ASP A 117 8.43 -16.46 0.73
CA ASP A 117 8.35 -16.43 -0.73
C ASP A 117 7.56 -15.18 -1.18
N PRO A 118 8.22 -14.00 -1.17
CA PRO A 118 7.58 -12.73 -1.48
C PRO A 118 7.42 -12.47 -2.98
N VAL A 119 8.02 -13.30 -3.84
CA VAL A 119 7.88 -13.17 -5.29
C VAL A 119 6.55 -13.78 -5.75
N ASN A 120 6.20 -14.94 -5.19
CA ASN A 120 4.96 -15.63 -5.55
C ASN A 120 3.84 -15.41 -4.53
N GLY A 121 4.17 -14.95 -3.31
CA GLY A 121 3.17 -14.71 -2.27
C GLY A 121 2.64 -16.00 -1.62
N THR A 122 3.26 -17.14 -1.92
CA THR A 122 2.87 -18.47 -1.42
C THR A 122 3.59 -18.88 -0.14
N GLY A 123 4.48 -18.04 0.38
CA GLY A 123 5.35 -18.33 1.51
C GLY A 123 4.64 -18.49 2.85
N THR A 124 5.39 -18.38 3.92
CA THR A 124 4.92 -18.28 5.29
C THR A 124 5.23 -16.88 5.80
N VAL A 125 4.30 -16.32 6.57
CA VAL A 125 4.46 -15.02 7.22
C VAL A 125 4.83 -15.25 8.68
N VAL A 126 6.04 -14.83 9.07
CA VAL A 126 6.57 -15.05 10.43
C VAL A 126 6.98 -13.73 11.05
N LYS A 127 6.59 -13.50 12.31
CA LYS A 127 6.99 -12.31 13.07
C LYS A 127 8.49 -12.31 13.30
N ALA A 128 9.15 -11.20 12.96
CA ALA A 128 10.56 -11.01 13.26
C ALA A 128 10.75 -10.79 14.77
N ARG A 129 11.95 -11.14 15.26
CA ARG A 129 12.30 -10.94 16.67
C ARG A 129 12.42 -9.46 17.05
N LEU A 130 12.87 -8.62 16.11
CA LEU A 130 13.03 -7.19 16.30
C LEU A 130 11.76 -6.47 15.84
N ALA A 131 11.27 -5.57 16.69
CA ALA A 131 10.23 -4.60 16.40
C ALA A 131 10.77 -3.19 16.63
N ILE A 132 10.13 -2.19 16.04
CA ILE A 132 10.45 -0.77 16.29
C ILE A 132 9.53 -0.32 17.44
N PRO A 133 10.07 0.12 18.59
CA PRO A 133 9.26 0.46 19.75
C PRO A 133 8.41 1.71 19.49
N ALA A 134 7.28 1.85 20.19
CA ALA A 134 6.39 3.00 20.06
C ALA A 134 7.04 4.35 20.40
N THR A 135 8.13 4.33 21.18
CA THR A 135 8.93 5.53 21.51
C THR A 135 9.90 5.94 20.41
N ASP A 136 10.11 5.10 19.40
CA ASP A 136 10.95 5.44 18.25
C ASP A 136 10.27 6.52 17.41
N SER A 137 11.05 7.53 17.02
CA SER A 137 10.57 8.62 16.17
C SER A 137 9.90 8.16 14.87
N ALA A 138 10.35 7.04 14.30
CA ALA A 138 9.76 6.45 13.09
C ALA A 138 8.39 5.85 13.38
N ALA A 139 8.21 5.20 14.53
CA ALA A 139 6.94 4.63 14.95
C ALA A 139 5.91 5.73 15.26
N VAL A 140 6.34 6.78 15.98
CA VAL A 140 5.51 7.97 16.24
C VAL A 140 5.04 8.62 14.95
N GLN A 141 5.94 8.81 13.97
CA GLN A 141 5.55 9.39 12.67
C GLN A 141 4.70 8.44 11.83
N ALA A 142 4.93 7.12 11.90
CA ALA A 142 4.10 6.16 11.21
C ALA A 142 2.65 6.20 11.72
N VAL A 143 2.43 6.33 13.04
CA VAL A 143 1.10 6.49 13.63
C VAL A 143 0.40 7.76 13.10
N ALA A 144 1.14 8.86 12.99
CA ALA A 144 0.62 10.16 12.58
C ALA A 144 0.51 10.36 11.06
N ALA A 145 1.08 9.45 10.26
CA ALA A 145 1.09 9.58 8.80
C ALA A 145 -0.33 9.50 8.24
N ASP A 146 -0.58 10.17 7.13
CA ASP A 146 -1.79 9.96 6.32
C ASP A 146 -1.65 8.60 5.61
N ASP A 147 -0.50 8.36 4.99
CA ASP A 147 -0.19 7.11 4.28
C ASP A 147 1.28 6.71 4.34
N ILE A 148 1.57 5.42 4.13
CA ILE A 148 2.90 4.83 4.20
C ILE A 148 3.08 3.78 3.10
N TRP A 149 4.16 3.89 2.33
CA TRP A 149 4.55 2.90 1.33
C TRP A 149 6.06 2.68 1.35
N SER A 150 6.54 1.71 0.57
CA SER A 150 7.97 1.41 0.49
C SER A 150 8.42 1.03 -0.91
N VAL A 151 9.68 1.35 -1.20
CA VAL A 151 10.39 0.92 -2.41
C VAL A 151 11.78 0.45 -2.02
N GLY A 152 12.02 -0.85 -2.15
CA GLY A 152 13.26 -1.46 -1.69
C GLY A 152 13.51 -1.18 -0.21
N SER A 153 14.59 -0.47 0.11
CA SER A 153 14.94 -0.09 1.48
C SER A 153 14.35 1.25 1.92
N GLN A 154 13.70 2.01 1.05
CA GLN A 154 13.10 3.30 1.42
C GLN A 154 11.67 3.08 1.91
N VAL A 155 11.34 3.69 3.05
CA VAL A 155 9.99 3.83 3.58
C VAL A 155 9.59 5.29 3.46
N TYR A 156 8.47 5.56 2.80
CA TYR A 156 7.94 6.90 2.61
C TYR A 156 6.74 7.09 3.51
N MET A 157 6.69 8.21 4.21
CA MET A 157 5.56 8.60 5.04
C MET A 157 5.04 9.93 4.54
N LEU A 158 3.77 9.96 4.13
CA LEU A 158 3.04 11.18 3.82
C LEU A 158 2.41 11.70 5.10
N THR A 159 2.63 12.97 5.42
CA THR A 159 2.00 13.64 6.55
C THR A 159 1.72 15.08 6.20
N LYS A 160 0.44 15.46 6.14
CA LYS A 160 -0.05 16.81 5.86
C LYS A 160 0.63 17.42 4.62
N GLY A 161 0.67 16.66 3.53
CA GLY A 161 1.26 17.10 2.26
C GLY A 161 2.80 17.16 2.25
N THR A 162 3.47 16.54 3.21
CA THR A 162 4.94 16.39 3.23
C THR A 162 5.30 14.92 3.17
N VAL A 163 6.21 14.55 2.26
CA VAL A 163 6.75 13.18 2.18
C VAL A 163 8.13 13.16 2.81
N ARG A 164 8.29 12.29 3.81
CA ARG A 164 9.57 11.98 4.45
C ARG A 164 10.02 10.58 4.06
N ALA A 165 11.26 10.47 3.61
CA ALA A 165 11.89 9.19 3.29
C ALA A 165 12.80 8.75 4.44
N TRP A 166 12.55 7.54 4.92
CA TRP A 166 13.34 6.82 5.91
C TRP A 166 14.07 5.68 5.21
N THR A 167 15.30 5.38 5.63
CA THR A 167 16.02 4.20 5.15
C THR A 167 15.87 3.07 6.15
N ARG A 168 15.40 1.91 5.69
CA ARG A 168 15.39 0.67 6.45
C ARG A 168 16.81 0.11 6.55
N THR A 169 17.25 -0.08 7.79
CA THR A 169 18.49 -0.81 8.12
C THR A 169 18.15 -2.09 8.84
N VAL A 170 19.12 -2.86 9.34
CA VAL A 170 18.83 -3.98 10.24
C VAL A 170 18.33 -3.50 11.61
N ALA A 171 18.84 -2.36 12.09
CA ALA A 171 18.60 -1.83 13.43
C ALA A 171 17.26 -1.09 13.57
N GLY A 172 16.67 -0.62 12.46
CA GLY A 172 15.43 0.15 12.49
C GLY A 172 15.26 0.97 11.22
N LEU A 173 14.69 2.17 11.38
CA LEU A 173 14.57 3.19 10.33
C LEU A 173 15.49 4.37 10.68
N THR A 174 16.27 4.87 9.71
CA THR A 174 17.19 6.00 9.90
C THR A 174 16.45 7.33 10.05
N LEU A 175 17.09 8.36 10.59
CA LEU A 175 16.54 9.73 10.55
C LEU A 175 16.00 10.10 9.15
N PRO A 176 14.80 10.71 9.09
CA PRO A 176 14.15 10.99 7.82
C PRO A 176 14.73 12.21 7.13
N ARG A 177 14.65 12.22 5.80
CA ARG A 177 14.80 13.43 5.00
C ARG A 177 13.47 13.80 4.35
N VAL A 178 13.17 15.09 4.23
CA VAL A 178 12.03 15.55 3.42
C VAL A 178 12.42 15.37 1.95
N VAL A 179 11.56 14.71 1.19
CA VAL A 179 11.78 14.44 -0.24
C VAL A 179 10.75 15.12 -1.14
N ALA A 180 9.61 15.52 -0.58
CA ALA A 180 8.60 16.37 -1.22
C ALA A 180 7.82 17.13 -0.15
N SER A 181 7.33 18.32 -0.48
CA SER A 181 6.46 19.14 0.37
C SER A 181 5.50 19.96 -0.48
N GLY A 182 4.49 20.57 0.14
CA GLY A 182 3.48 21.36 -0.56
C GLY A 182 2.47 20.51 -1.34
N LEU A 183 2.34 19.22 -1.00
CA LEU A 183 1.40 18.29 -1.63
C LEU A 183 -0.01 18.49 -1.07
N THR A 184 -0.58 19.68 -1.29
CA THR A 184 -1.88 20.07 -0.73
C THR A 184 -2.97 19.11 -1.18
N GLY A 185 -3.72 18.59 -0.22
CA GLY A 185 -4.83 17.66 -0.46
C GLY A 185 -4.41 16.20 -0.66
N ALA A 186 -3.12 15.88 -0.74
CA ALA A 186 -2.68 14.48 -0.86
C ALA A 186 -3.01 13.70 0.43
N VAL A 187 -3.74 12.59 0.27
CA VAL A 187 -4.16 11.71 1.38
C VAL A 187 -3.60 10.29 1.26
N GLN A 188 -3.20 9.86 0.06
CA GLN A 188 -2.54 8.58 -0.19
C GLN A 188 -1.36 8.75 -1.15
N GLY A 189 -0.40 7.83 -1.07
CA GLY A 189 0.77 7.81 -1.93
C GLY A 189 1.30 6.41 -2.20
N TRP A 190 1.82 6.20 -3.40
CA TRP A 190 2.44 4.94 -3.81
C TRP A 190 3.58 5.20 -4.78
N SER A 191 4.42 4.20 -4.99
CA SER A 191 5.54 4.29 -5.93
C SER A 191 5.53 3.12 -6.90
N PRO A 192 5.64 3.37 -8.21
CA PRO A 192 5.82 2.31 -9.22
C PRO A 192 7.23 1.70 -9.18
N GLY A 193 8.15 2.38 -8.50
CA GLY A 193 9.56 2.02 -8.44
C GLY A 193 10.41 3.16 -7.91
N PRO A 194 11.74 3.00 -7.88
CA PRO A 194 12.65 4.03 -7.41
C PRO A 194 12.55 5.30 -8.25
N GLY A 195 12.64 6.47 -7.61
CA GLY A 195 12.72 7.75 -8.31
C GLY A 195 11.39 8.27 -8.87
N THR A 196 10.26 7.62 -8.57
CA THR A 196 8.91 8.12 -8.86
C THR A 196 7.96 7.81 -7.72
N PHE A 197 7.03 8.72 -7.43
CA PHE A 197 5.85 8.40 -6.64
C PHE A 197 4.62 9.14 -7.18
N TYR A 198 3.45 8.63 -6.83
CA TYR A 198 2.16 9.23 -7.12
C TYR A 198 1.44 9.59 -5.83
N THR A 199 0.53 10.56 -5.89
CA THR A 199 -0.41 10.87 -4.82
C THR A 199 -1.81 11.00 -5.37
N THR A 200 -2.81 10.68 -4.56
CA THR A 200 -4.21 11.02 -4.84
C THR A 200 -4.77 11.94 -3.76
N SER A 201 -5.68 12.83 -4.16
CA SER A 201 -6.42 13.71 -3.25
C SER A 201 -7.66 13.08 -2.62
N ASN A 202 -8.06 11.89 -3.06
CA ASN A 202 -9.14 11.13 -2.45
C ASN A 202 -8.68 9.72 -2.07
N GLY A 203 -9.08 9.25 -0.89
CA GLY A 203 -8.76 7.93 -0.36
C GLY A 203 -9.92 6.94 -0.32
N GLU A 204 -11.16 7.37 -0.61
CA GLU A 204 -12.38 6.54 -0.66
C GLU A 204 -13.35 7.13 -1.69
N GLU A 205 -13.74 6.34 -2.71
CA GLU A 205 -14.86 6.55 -3.66
C GLU A 205 -15.08 8.02 -4.20
N ASP A 206 -14.88 8.19 -5.51
CA ASP A 206 -15.13 9.37 -6.37
C ASP A 206 -14.04 10.46 -6.54
N GLU A 207 -13.56 10.65 -7.78
CA GLU A 207 -12.82 11.84 -8.28
C GLU A 207 -11.54 12.29 -7.52
N GLY A 208 -10.59 11.38 -7.25
CA GLY A 208 -9.25 11.78 -6.81
C GLY A 208 -8.39 12.31 -7.97
N ILE A 209 -7.72 13.47 -7.79
CA ILE A 209 -6.70 13.94 -8.74
C ILE A 209 -5.41 13.19 -8.44
N VAL A 210 -4.97 12.36 -9.40
CA VAL A 210 -3.67 11.69 -9.32
C VAL A 210 -2.58 12.62 -9.84
N LYS A 211 -1.51 12.76 -9.06
CA LYS A 211 -0.33 13.56 -9.42
C LYS A 211 0.91 12.69 -9.40
N SER A 212 1.84 12.92 -10.32
CA SER A 212 3.13 12.21 -10.37
C SER A 212 4.29 13.11 -10.02
N TYR A 213 5.28 12.55 -9.33
CA TYR A 213 6.46 13.26 -8.90
C TYR A 213 7.71 12.45 -9.21
N THR A 214 8.74 13.09 -9.75
CA THR A 214 10.01 12.45 -10.13
C THR A 214 11.21 13.28 -9.69
N GLY A 215 12.40 12.68 -9.66
CA GLY A 215 13.66 13.36 -9.35
C GLY A 215 14.08 13.27 -7.87
N SER A 216 15.11 14.04 -7.51
CA SER A 216 15.64 14.12 -6.14
C SER A 216 16.21 15.53 -5.87
N PRO A 217 15.51 16.42 -5.14
CA PRO A 217 14.19 16.22 -4.50
C PRO A 217 13.09 15.98 -5.54
N PHE A 218 12.00 15.35 -5.13
CA PHE A 218 10.90 15.08 -6.04
C PHE A 218 10.16 16.37 -6.39
N ALA A 219 9.95 16.59 -7.69
CA ALA A 219 9.17 17.68 -8.23
C ALA A 219 7.97 17.15 -9.00
N LEU A 220 6.92 17.96 -9.09
CA LEU A 220 5.72 17.65 -9.86
C LEU A 220 6.12 17.42 -11.32
N ALA A 221 5.90 16.20 -11.81
CA ALA A 221 6.19 15.82 -13.19
C ALA A 221 4.92 15.88 -14.04
N ASN A 222 3.78 15.56 -13.44
CA ASN A 222 2.47 15.72 -14.05
C ASN A 222 1.45 16.06 -12.95
N ASP A 223 0.76 17.18 -13.12
CA ASP A 223 -0.25 17.75 -12.21
C ASP A 223 -1.65 17.17 -12.40
N GLU A 224 -1.84 16.42 -13.48
CA GLU A 224 -3.09 15.76 -13.84
C GLU A 224 -2.76 14.46 -14.58
N VAL A 225 -2.41 13.44 -13.80
CA VAL A 225 -2.15 12.10 -14.35
C VAL A 225 -3.45 11.52 -14.90
N LEU A 226 -4.61 11.82 -14.29
CA LEU A 226 -5.99 11.51 -14.75
C LEU A 226 -7.03 12.40 -14.01
N THR A 227 -8.16 12.72 -14.65
CA THR A 227 -9.41 13.26 -14.05
C THR A 227 -10.49 12.17 -13.91
N GLY A 228 -10.77 11.67 -12.69
CA GLY A 228 -11.97 10.90 -12.21
C GLY A 228 -12.25 9.50 -12.80
N MET A 229 -12.72 8.44 -12.11
CA MET A 229 -13.48 8.26 -10.83
C MET A 229 -13.30 6.86 -10.15
N ALA A 230 -13.24 6.88 -8.80
CA ALA A 230 -13.90 6.03 -7.77
C ALA A 230 -13.79 4.49 -7.62
N GLY A 231 -13.62 4.08 -6.35
CA GLY A 231 -13.95 2.75 -5.80
C GLY A 231 -13.49 2.58 -4.36
#